data_AF-A0A5N1IIC7-F1
#
_entry.id   AF-A0A5N1IIC7-F1
#
_cell.length_a   1.000
_cell.length_b   1.000
_cell.length_c   1.000
_cell.angle_alpha   90.00
_cell.angle_beta   90.00
_cell.angle_gamma   90.00
#
_symmetry.space_group_name_H-M   'P 1'
#
loop_
_entity.id
_entity.type
_entity.pdbx_description
1 polymer ?
#
loop_
_entity_poly.entity_id
_entity_poly.type
_entity_poly.pdbx_seq_one_letter_code
_entity_poly.pdbx_strand_id
1 'polypeptide(L)'
;MKNIFLLCLFLFGSILVSCKKDKDDPKPTTGSIKATATPAGAATNMRLTRDNTTIEIAPNSSGVFQADNLQAGNYSVTFTPEIGYQGPPASNITVTAGNTTDMGTIGFVQPGSQFIGTMSASVNGKTWNSALHGGTVDGSGMGLTISGAAVSLTGTTETIMLNLPNITGLGTYSAPFDASAVYMVASITGTPLTWVSGSNCTITITNIDQVEQKISGTFSFTANPAPGSSASGNKTVTNGTFTNLVIQ
;
A
#
# COMPACT_ATOMS: atom_id res chain seq x y z
N MET A 1 -109.28 -26.62 14.22
CA MET A 1 -107.97 -25.92 14.24
C MET A 1 -107.55 -25.73 12.79
N LYS A 2 -107.95 -24.62 12.13
CA LYS A 2 -107.10 -23.46 11.73
C LYS A 2 -105.73 -23.90 11.14
N ASN A 3 -105.58 -24.03 9.83
CA ASN A 3 -105.21 -23.04 8.77
C ASN A 3 -103.74 -22.58 8.76
N ILE A 4 -103.18 -22.48 7.53
CA ILE A 4 -102.20 -21.45 7.03
C ILE A 4 -100.71 -21.72 7.42
N PHE A 5 -99.64 -21.59 6.62
CA PHE A 5 -99.31 -20.75 5.45
C PHE A 5 -98.04 -21.26 4.70
N LEU A 6 -97.87 -20.73 3.49
CA LEU A 6 -96.77 -20.81 2.51
C LEU A 6 -95.50 -20.03 2.96
N LEU A 7 -94.27 -20.50 2.66
CA LEU A 7 -93.15 -19.60 2.32
C LEU A 7 -91.95 -20.31 1.63
N CYS A 8 -91.56 -19.79 0.46
CA CYS A 8 -90.29 -20.02 -0.22
C CYS A 8 -89.10 -19.55 0.62
N LEU A 9 -87.94 -20.23 0.52
CA LEU A 9 -86.65 -19.59 0.75
C LEU A 9 -85.56 -20.22 -0.14
N PHE A 10 -85.13 -19.43 -1.14
CA PHE A 10 -83.86 -19.58 -1.83
C PHE A 10 -82.72 -19.37 -0.81
N LEU A 11 -81.77 -20.32 -0.72
CA LEU A 11 -80.47 -20.04 -0.10
C LEU A 11 -79.38 -20.01 -1.17
N PHE A 12 -78.88 -18.79 -1.36
CA PHE A 12 -77.61 -18.41 -1.98
C PHE A 12 -76.46 -18.65 -0.99
N GLY A 13 -75.25 -18.97 -1.50
CA GLY A 13 -73.98 -18.88 -0.76
C GLY A 13 -73.26 -20.23 -0.62
N SER A 14 -71.96 -20.39 -0.91
CA SER A 14 -70.88 -19.39 -1.00
C SER A 14 -69.73 -20.01 -1.78
N ILE A 15 -69.27 -19.32 -2.82
CA ILE A 15 -68.01 -19.61 -3.52
C ILE A 15 -66.89 -19.23 -2.55
N LEU A 16 -66.12 -20.19 -2.06
CA LEU A 16 -64.91 -19.91 -1.30
C LEU A 16 -63.86 -19.33 -2.26
N VAL A 17 -63.84 -18.00 -2.36
CA VAL A 17 -62.67 -17.27 -2.87
C VAL A 17 -61.56 -17.45 -1.84
N SER A 18 -60.66 -18.39 -2.12
CA SER A 18 -59.38 -18.48 -1.41
C SER A 18 -58.52 -17.29 -1.85
N CYS A 19 -58.60 -16.19 -1.12
CA CYS A 19 -57.60 -15.13 -1.20
C CYS A 19 -56.28 -15.71 -0.67
N LYS A 20 -55.44 -16.26 -1.56
CA LYS A 20 -54.01 -16.36 -1.30
C LYS A 20 -53.50 -14.93 -1.18
N LYS A 21 -53.35 -14.46 0.06
CA LYS A 21 -52.61 -13.25 0.37
C LYS A 21 -51.14 -13.64 0.19
N ASP A 22 -50.63 -13.47 -1.03
CA ASP A 22 -49.18 -13.50 -1.26
C ASP A 22 -48.59 -12.44 -0.34
N LYS A 23 -47.94 -12.90 0.74
CA LYS A 23 -47.08 -12.03 1.53
C LYS A 23 -45.84 -11.90 0.67
N ASP A 24 -45.76 -10.81 -0.10
CA ASP A 24 -44.50 -10.42 -0.70
C ASP A 24 -43.48 -10.27 0.43
N ASP A 25 -42.53 -11.21 0.50
CA ASP A 25 -41.40 -11.08 1.42
C ASP A 25 -40.69 -9.76 1.12
N PRO A 26 -40.28 -8.99 2.15
CA PRO A 26 -39.64 -7.70 1.92
C PRO A 26 -38.41 -7.90 1.05
N LYS A 27 -38.41 -7.27 -0.12
CA LYS A 27 -37.31 -7.34 -1.07
C LYS A 27 -36.01 -6.91 -0.38
N PRO A 28 -34.90 -7.64 -0.55
CA PRO A 28 -33.62 -7.24 0.02
C PRO A 28 -33.26 -5.79 -0.36
N THR A 29 -32.72 -5.05 0.61
CA THR A 29 -32.23 -3.66 0.41
C THR A 29 -30.71 -3.55 0.51
N THR A 30 -30.06 -4.60 1.02
CA THR A 30 -28.62 -4.70 1.21
C THR A 30 -28.03 -5.85 0.41
N GLY A 31 -26.73 -5.76 0.12
CA GLY A 31 -25.91 -6.82 -0.44
C GLY A 31 -24.60 -6.96 0.32
N SER A 32 -23.65 -7.69 -0.26
CA SER A 32 -22.33 -7.92 0.33
C SER A 32 -21.22 -7.69 -0.69
N ILE A 33 -20.00 -7.44 -0.21
CA ILE A 33 -18.77 -7.43 -1.01
C ILE A 33 -17.82 -8.48 -0.44
N LYS A 34 -17.15 -9.22 -1.32
CA LYS A 34 -16.07 -10.14 -0.97
C LYS A 34 -14.86 -9.88 -1.86
N ALA A 35 -13.65 -9.96 -1.30
CA ALA A 35 -12.39 -9.91 -2.03
C ALA A 35 -11.34 -10.77 -1.31
N THR A 36 -10.34 -11.29 -2.03
CA THR A 36 -9.23 -12.05 -1.43
C THR A 36 -7.90 -11.43 -1.83
N ALA A 37 -7.11 -10.92 -0.89
CA ALA A 37 -5.75 -10.47 -1.17
C ALA A 37 -4.83 -11.66 -1.45
N THR A 38 -3.93 -11.51 -2.43
CA THR A 38 -2.89 -12.51 -2.73
C THR A 38 -1.53 -11.82 -2.86
N PRO A 39 -0.51 -12.29 -2.11
CA PRO A 39 -0.57 -13.37 -1.12
C PRO A 39 -1.40 -13.01 0.13
N ALA A 40 -1.81 -14.03 0.90
CA ALA A 40 -2.47 -13.79 2.18
C ALA A 40 -1.54 -13.01 3.11
N GLY A 41 -2.07 -11.99 3.80
CA GLY A 41 -1.28 -11.06 4.62
C GLY A 41 -0.68 -9.88 3.85
N ALA A 42 -0.85 -9.78 2.53
CA ALA A 42 -0.34 -8.66 1.73
C ALA A 42 -1.11 -7.34 1.90
N ALA A 43 -2.23 -7.35 2.64
CA ALA A 43 -3.05 -6.18 2.92
C ALA A 43 -3.58 -6.26 4.35
N THR A 44 -3.64 -5.10 5.02
CA THR A 44 -4.13 -5.00 6.40
C THR A 44 -5.58 -4.53 6.47
N ASN A 45 -6.07 -3.84 5.43
CA ASN A 45 -7.40 -3.26 5.41
C ASN A 45 -7.97 -3.15 3.98
N MET A 46 -9.29 -3.32 3.87
CA MET A 46 -10.10 -2.93 2.71
C MET A 46 -11.03 -1.81 3.15
N ARG A 47 -10.97 -0.69 2.45
CA ARG A 47 -11.77 0.50 2.72
C ARG A 47 -12.81 0.70 1.61
N LEU A 48 -14.07 0.67 2.00
CA LEU A 48 -15.24 0.89 1.15
C LEU A 48 -15.78 2.29 1.41
N THR A 49 -15.81 3.14 0.38
CA THR A 49 -16.33 4.49 0.48
C THR A 49 -17.54 4.65 -0.43
N ARG A 50 -18.65 5.12 0.14
CA ARG A 50 -19.84 5.54 -0.60
C ARG A 50 -20.24 6.92 -0.10
N ASP A 51 -20.39 7.86 -1.02
CA ASP A 51 -20.63 9.26 -0.69
C ASP A 51 -19.56 9.76 0.32
N ASN A 52 -19.96 10.14 1.53
CA ASN A 52 -19.06 10.53 2.62
C ASN A 52 -18.93 9.47 3.74
N THR A 53 -19.49 8.29 3.55
CA THR A 53 -19.42 7.19 4.52
C THR A 53 -18.34 6.20 4.12
N THR A 54 -17.51 5.83 5.10
CA THR A 54 -16.42 4.88 4.92
C THR A 54 -16.57 3.71 5.88
N ILE A 55 -16.33 2.50 5.38
CA ILE A 55 -16.30 1.26 6.14
C ILE A 55 -14.93 0.63 5.94
N GLU A 56 -14.30 0.19 7.03
CA GLU A 56 -13.00 -0.46 7.03
C GLU A 56 -13.15 -1.92 7.47
N ILE A 57 -12.52 -2.84 6.74
CA ILE A 57 -12.63 -4.28 6.93
C ILE A 57 -11.21 -4.86 6.94
N ALA A 58 -10.84 -5.53 8.04
CA ALA A 58 -9.61 -6.32 8.10
C ALA A 58 -9.82 -7.69 7.42
N PRO A 59 -8.79 -8.29 6.79
CA PRO A 59 -8.92 -9.62 6.23
C PRO A 59 -8.86 -10.69 7.33
N ASN A 60 -9.40 -11.86 7.05
CA ASN A 60 -9.12 -13.05 7.85
C ASN A 60 -7.71 -13.62 7.58
N SER A 61 -7.33 -14.69 8.26
CA SER A 61 -6.02 -15.36 8.10
C SER A 61 -5.73 -15.88 6.69
N SER A 62 -6.76 -16.05 5.86
CA SER A 62 -6.63 -16.46 4.45
C SER A 62 -6.58 -15.27 3.48
N GLY A 63 -6.51 -14.03 3.99
CA GLY A 63 -6.51 -12.82 3.16
C GLY A 63 -7.89 -12.42 2.64
N VAL A 64 -8.97 -13.04 3.12
CA VAL A 64 -10.34 -12.76 2.65
C VAL A 64 -10.93 -11.57 3.41
N PHE A 65 -11.36 -10.58 2.66
CA PHE A 65 -12.19 -9.48 3.11
C PHE A 65 -13.66 -9.77 2.81
N GLN A 66 -14.53 -9.57 3.80
CA GLN A 66 -15.97 -9.68 3.62
C GLN A 66 -16.70 -8.56 4.37
N ALA A 67 -17.57 -7.87 3.65
CA ALA A 67 -18.45 -6.84 4.18
C ALA A 67 -19.88 -7.19 3.82
N ASP A 68 -20.71 -7.48 4.81
CA ASP A 68 -22.12 -7.84 4.64
C ASP A 68 -23.03 -6.65 4.98
N ASN A 69 -24.31 -6.77 4.57
CA ASN A 69 -25.35 -5.79 4.87
C ASN A 69 -25.06 -4.36 4.36
N LEU A 70 -24.34 -4.26 3.25
CA LEU A 70 -24.05 -2.99 2.59
C LEU A 70 -25.27 -2.51 1.81
N GLN A 71 -25.63 -1.24 1.96
CA GLN A 71 -26.71 -0.66 1.17
C GLN A 71 -26.39 -0.76 -0.32
N ALA A 72 -27.36 -1.14 -1.15
CA ALA A 72 -27.17 -1.19 -2.60
C ALA A 72 -26.77 0.18 -3.17
N GLY A 73 -25.77 0.21 -4.05
CA GLY A 73 -25.18 1.44 -4.59
C GLY A 73 -23.73 1.27 -5.04
N ASN A 74 -23.13 2.37 -5.49
CA ASN A 74 -21.73 2.37 -5.95
C ASN A 74 -20.77 2.66 -4.79
N TYR A 75 -19.69 1.90 -4.73
CA TYR A 75 -18.62 2.05 -3.75
C TYR A 75 -17.28 2.22 -4.47
N SER A 76 -16.44 3.10 -3.93
CA SER A 76 -15.00 3.09 -4.19
C SER A 76 -14.33 2.14 -3.19
N VAL A 77 -13.49 1.25 -3.68
CA VAL A 77 -12.75 0.25 -2.92
C VAL A 77 -11.27 0.58 -3.00
N THR A 78 -10.66 0.75 -1.83
CA THR A 78 -9.22 0.93 -1.68
C THR A 78 -8.69 -0.10 -0.71
N PHE A 79 -7.42 -0.49 -0.86
CA PHE A 79 -6.76 -1.40 0.06
C PHE A 79 -5.58 -0.69 0.71
N THR A 80 -5.32 -1.00 1.98
CA THR A 80 -4.09 -0.65 2.67
C THR A 80 -3.14 -1.84 2.56
N PRO A 81 -2.06 -1.76 1.76
CA PRO A 81 -1.08 -2.83 1.68
C PRO A 81 -0.37 -3.03 3.01
N GLU A 82 0.04 -4.26 3.29
CA GLU A 82 1.03 -4.55 4.33
C GLU A 82 2.39 -4.01 3.89
N ILE A 83 3.26 -3.69 4.87
CA ILE A 83 4.60 -3.20 4.59
C ILE A 83 5.33 -4.18 3.65
N GLY A 84 5.93 -3.64 2.59
CA GLY A 84 6.64 -4.42 1.58
C GLY A 84 5.77 -4.89 0.41
N TYR A 85 4.47 -4.60 0.42
CA TYR A 85 3.59 -4.85 -0.71
C TYR A 85 3.11 -3.56 -1.38
N GLN A 86 2.90 -3.63 -2.68
CA GLN A 86 2.19 -2.64 -3.46
C GLN A 86 0.80 -3.18 -3.79
N GLY A 87 -0.23 -2.43 -3.37
CA GLY A 87 -1.62 -2.75 -3.65
C GLY A 87 -2.10 -2.21 -4.99
N PRO A 88 -3.28 -2.66 -5.46
CA PRO A 88 -3.86 -2.19 -6.70
C PRO A 88 -4.33 -0.73 -6.61
N PRO A 89 -4.58 -0.07 -7.75
CA PRO A 89 -5.34 1.17 -7.79
C PRO A 89 -6.75 1.02 -7.19
N ALA A 90 -7.35 2.16 -6.80
CA ALA A 90 -8.74 2.19 -6.35
C ALA A 90 -9.69 1.66 -7.44
N SER A 91 -10.69 0.89 -7.02
CA SER A 91 -11.69 0.28 -7.92
C SER A 91 -13.09 0.77 -7.58
N ASN A 92 -13.95 0.94 -8.57
CA ASN A 92 -15.36 1.27 -8.34
C ASN A 92 -16.23 0.04 -8.63
N ILE A 93 -17.10 -0.31 -7.69
CA ILE A 93 -18.01 -1.47 -7.82
C ILE A 93 -19.43 -1.12 -7.42
N THR A 94 -20.39 -1.89 -7.93
CA THR A 94 -21.80 -1.76 -7.56
C THR A 94 -22.22 -2.90 -6.64
N VAL A 95 -22.74 -2.56 -5.47
CA VAL A 95 -23.43 -3.49 -4.58
C VAL A 95 -24.88 -3.60 -5.03
N THR A 96 -25.32 -4.82 -5.34
CA THR A 96 -26.71 -5.12 -5.71
C THR A 96 -27.41 -5.79 -4.55
N ALA A 97 -28.63 -5.34 -4.20
CA ALA A 97 -29.36 -5.90 -3.08
C ALA A 97 -29.67 -7.39 -3.28
N GLY A 98 -29.49 -8.19 -2.22
CA GLY A 98 -29.65 -9.64 -2.22
C GLY A 98 -28.46 -10.42 -2.78
N ASN A 99 -27.46 -9.74 -3.33
CA ASN A 99 -26.31 -10.38 -3.98
C ASN A 99 -25.00 -10.10 -3.23
N THR A 100 -24.06 -11.03 -3.37
CA THR A 100 -22.64 -10.81 -3.05
C THR A 100 -21.91 -10.39 -4.32
N THR A 101 -21.32 -9.20 -4.31
CA THR A 101 -20.37 -8.75 -5.33
C THR A 101 -18.99 -9.31 -4.97
N ASP A 102 -18.57 -10.38 -5.64
CA ASP A 102 -17.23 -10.95 -5.47
C ASP A 102 -16.24 -10.27 -6.41
N MET A 103 -15.25 -9.56 -5.84
CA MET A 103 -14.15 -8.92 -6.57
C MET A 103 -13.05 -9.92 -6.95
N GLY A 104 -13.16 -11.17 -6.50
CA GLY A 104 -12.19 -12.23 -6.76
C GLY A 104 -10.89 -12.03 -6.01
N THR A 105 -9.80 -12.46 -6.66
CA THR A 105 -8.44 -12.35 -6.13
C THR A 105 -7.83 -11.01 -6.53
N ILE A 106 -7.35 -10.29 -5.52
CA ILE A 106 -6.68 -9.00 -5.66
C ILE A 106 -5.19 -9.24 -5.49
N GLY A 107 -4.45 -9.09 -6.58
CA GLY A 107 -2.99 -9.26 -6.58
C GLY A 107 -2.29 -8.07 -5.92
N PHE A 108 -1.44 -8.38 -4.96
CA PHE A 108 -0.46 -7.46 -4.39
C PHE A 108 0.91 -7.89 -4.88
N VAL A 109 1.69 -6.92 -5.33
CA VAL A 109 3.05 -7.18 -5.77
C VAL A 109 3.95 -6.97 -4.56
N GLN A 110 4.72 -7.98 -4.20
CA GLN A 110 5.91 -7.77 -3.39
C GLN A 110 7.00 -7.35 -4.36
N PRO A 111 7.31 -6.05 -4.52
CA PRO A 111 8.55 -5.68 -5.18
C PRO A 111 9.64 -6.42 -4.36
N GLY A 112 10.53 -7.17 -5.04
CA GLY A 112 11.47 -8.10 -4.40
C GLY A 112 12.09 -7.57 -3.10
N SER A 113 12.46 -8.45 -2.17
CA SER A 113 12.74 -8.16 -0.75
C SER A 113 13.59 -6.91 -0.46
N GLN A 114 14.47 -6.49 -1.37
CA GLN A 114 15.18 -5.20 -1.33
C GLN A 114 14.25 -3.99 -1.07
N PHE A 115 13.03 -3.97 -1.61
CA PHE A 115 12.09 -2.83 -1.56
C PHE A 115 11.16 -2.81 -0.33
N ILE A 116 11.48 -3.56 0.72
CA ILE A 116 10.76 -3.52 1.98
C ILE A 116 11.34 -2.40 2.84
N GLY A 117 10.47 -1.63 3.48
CA GLY A 117 10.83 -0.51 4.34
C GLY A 117 10.51 0.84 3.70
N THR A 118 11.20 1.89 4.15
CA THR A 118 11.10 3.22 3.55
C THR A 118 12.47 3.90 3.54
N MET A 119 12.70 4.76 2.56
CA MET A 119 13.85 5.67 2.54
C MET A 119 13.44 7.02 1.94
N SER A 120 13.73 8.11 2.65
CA SER A 120 13.33 9.48 2.30
C SER A 120 14.39 10.50 2.71
N ALA A 121 14.36 11.69 2.12
CA ALA A 121 15.24 12.81 2.45
C ALA A 121 14.67 14.15 1.95
N SER A 122 15.39 15.23 2.24
CA SER A 122 15.25 16.52 1.58
C SER A 122 16.49 16.80 0.73
N VAL A 123 16.33 16.97 -0.59
CA VAL A 123 17.41 17.31 -1.52
C VAL A 123 17.25 18.76 -1.96
N ASN A 124 18.19 19.62 -1.58
CA ASN A 124 18.13 21.08 -1.79
C ASN A 124 16.78 21.67 -1.31
N GLY A 125 16.27 21.20 -0.17
CA GLY A 125 15.01 21.64 0.41
C GLY A 125 13.74 21.00 -0.19
N LYS A 126 13.87 20.20 -1.25
CA LYS A 126 12.73 19.47 -1.85
C LYS A 126 12.62 18.06 -1.29
N THR A 127 11.40 17.60 -1.04
CA THR A 127 11.15 16.24 -0.59
C THR A 127 11.57 15.23 -1.65
N TRP A 128 12.33 14.23 -1.23
CA TRP A 128 12.73 13.07 -2.01
C TRP A 128 12.24 11.80 -1.30
N ASN A 129 11.51 10.96 -2.00
CA ASN A 129 11.02 9.67 -1.50
C ASN A 129 11.40 8.59 -2.49
N SER A 130 12.10 7.57 -2.02
CA SER A 130 12.43 6.42 -2.86
C SER A 130 11.19 5.59 -3.17
N ALA A 131 11.05 5.20 -4.44
CA ALA A 131 10.13 4.14 -4.86
C ALA A 131 10.80 2.76 -4.80
N LEU A 132 12.13 2.75 -4.95
CA LEU A 132 12.98 1.58 -4.91
C LEU A 132 14.07 1.84 -3.88
N HIS A 133 14.27 0.98 -2.89
CA HIS A 133 15.33 1.08 -1.90
C HIS A 133 15.83 -0.32 -1.53
N GLY A 134 16.86 -0.38 -0.68
CA GLY A 134 17.38 -1.63 -0.12
C GLY A 134 18.81 -1.47 0.38
N GLY A 135 19.30 -2.47 1.10
CA GLY A 135 20.69 -2.57 1.51
C GLY A 135 21.37 -3.85 1.00
N THR A 136 22.67 -3.78 0.80
CA THR A 136 23.51 -4.91 0.46
C THR A 136 24.73 -4.91 1.35
N VAL A 137 24.97 -6.05 2.00
CA VAL A 137 26.18 -6.30 2.77
C VAL A 137 27.21 -6.95 1.84
N ASP A 138 28.48 -6.57 1.96
CA ASP A 138 29.53 -7.22 1.19
C ASP A 138 29.76 -8.67 1.66
N GLY A 139 30.52 -9.45 0.87
CA GLY A 139 30.82 -10.84 1.21
C GLY A 139 31.64 -11.03 2.50
N SER A 140 32.17 -9.96 3.09
CA SER A 140 32.86 -10.00 4.39
C SER A 140 31.91 -9.78 5.57
N GLY A 141 30.69 -9.30 5.32
CA GLY A 141 29.73 -8.95 6.36
C GLY A 141 29.95 -7.58 6.99
N MET A 142 30.98 -6.84 6.57
CA MET A 142 31.40 -5.58 7.20
C MET A 142 31.12 -4.35 6.33
N GLY A 143 31.14 -4.48 5.00
CA GLY A 143 30.74 -3.40 4.11
C GLY A 143 29.23 -3.35 3.94
N LEU A 144 28.62 -2.16 3.97
CA LEU A 144 27.20 -1.96 3.73
C LEU A 144 26.99 -0.86 2.69
N THR A 145 26.21 -1.17 1.66
CA THR A 145 25.67 -0.20 0.71
C THR A 145 24.17 -0.09 0.93
N ILE A 146 23.65 1.10 1.20
CA ILE A 146 22.21 1.39 1.19
C ILE A 146 21.91 2.24 -0.04
N SER A 147 20.90 1.88 -0.81
CA SER A 147 20.48 2.66 -1.96
C SER A 147 19.00 2.96 -1.93
N GLY A 148 18.62 4.09 -2.52
CA GLY A 148 17.24 4.39 -2.83
C GLY A 148 17.14 5.23 -4.10
N ALA A 149 16.10 5.02 -4.88
CA ALA A 149 15.81 5.69 -6.13
C ALA A 149 14.37 6.22 -6.16
N ALA A 150 14.23 7.52 -6.39
CA ALA A 150 12.97 8.17 -6.71
C ALA A 150 12.81 8.22 -8.23
N VAL A 151 11.74 7.64 -8.74
CA VAL A 151 11.46 7.57 -10.18
C VAL A 151 10.38 8.60 -10.51
N SER A 152 10.64 9.45 -11.51
CA SER A 152 9.64 10.38 -12.04
C SER A 152 8.93 9.81 -13.27
N LEU A 153 7.67 10.18 -13.46
CA LEU A 153 6.89 9.83 -14.66
C LEU A 153 7.46 10.47 -15.94
N THR A 154 8.39 11.43 -15.82
CA THR A 154 9.07 12.07 -16.94
C THR A 154 10.35 11.33 -17.36
N GLY A 155 10.63 10.16 -16.78
CA GLY A 155 11.77 9.32 -17.17
C GLY A 155 13.11 9.74 -16.58
N THR A 156 13.09 10.50 -15.47
CA THR A 156 14.28 10.80 -14.68
C THR A 156 14.25 10.03 -13.37
N THR A 157 15.39 9.47 -12.98
CA THR A 157 15.56 8.74 -11.71
C THR A 157 16.61 9.43 -10.87
N GLU A 158 16.24 9.81 -9.65
CA GLU A 158 17.14 10.40 -8.67
C GLU A 158 17.52 9.35 -7.63
N THR A 159 18.80 9.03 -7.52
CA THR A 159 19.32 7.96 -6.66
C THR A 159 20.20 8.54 -5.55
N ILE A 160 20.01 8.05 -4.33
CA ILE A 160 20.92 8.23 -3.21
C ILE A 160 21.55 6.87 -2.92
N MET A 161 22.89 6.81 -2.89
CA MET A 161 23.64 5.65 -2.41
C MET A 161 24.47 6.07 -1.21
N LEU A 162 24.46 5.25 -0.17
CA LEU A 162 25.19 5.42 1.08
C LEU A 162 26.12 4.23 1.24
N ASN A 163 27.41 4.48 1.42
CA ASN A 163 28.43 3.45 1.56
C ASN A 163 29.08 3.56 2.93
N LEU A 164 29.02 2.47 3.69
CA LEU A 164 29.76 2.27 4.92
C LEU A 164 30.76 1.14 4.68
N PRO A 165 32.06 1.40 4.50
CA PRO A 165 33.03 0.35 4.18
C PRO A 165 33.27 -0.61 5.35
N ASN A 166 32.96 -0.21 6.58
CA ASN A 166 33.11 -1.04 7.77
C ASN A 166 32.06 -0.68 8.82
N ILE A 167 31.02 -1.50 8.94
CA ILE A 167 30.00 -1.40 9.99
C ILE A 167 30.47 -2.21 11.21
N THR A 168 30.49 -1.56 12.37
CA THR A 168 30.87 -2.20 13.65
C THR A 168 29.69 -2.39 14.59
N GLY A 169 28.51 -1.93 14.19
CA GLY A 169 27.26 -2.02 14.94
C GLY A 169 26.41 -0.75 14.82
N LEU A 170 25.61 -0.50 15.85
CA LEU A 170 24.84 0.75 15.95
C LEU A 170 25.79 1.93 16.20
N GLY A 171 25.45 3.10 15.65
CA GLY A 171 26.25 4.30 15.85
C GLY A 171 26.31 5.20 14.62
N THR A 172 27.11 6.24 14.74
CA THR A 172 27.29 7.26 13.70
C THR A 172 28.62 7.06 13.00
N TYR A 173 28.54 6.94 11.68
CA TYR A 173 29.65 6.79 10.75
C TYR A 173 29.78 8.08 9.97
N SER A 174 30.99 8.64 9.87
CA SER A 174 31.20 9.93 9.22
C SER A 174 32.33 9.88 8.20
N ALA A 175 32.19 10.70 7.17
CA ALA A 175 33.26 10.98 6.23
C ALA A 175 34.48 11.57 6.95
N PRO A 176 35.69 11.42 6.38
CA PRO A 176 35.95 10.81 5.06
C PRO A 176 36.18 9.29 5.09
N PHE A 177 36.25 8.66 6.26
CA PHE A 177 36.73 7.28 6.38
C PHE A 177 35.62 6.25 6.52
N ASP A 178 34.59 6.56 7.31
CA ASP A 178 33.61 5.55 7.74
C ASP A 178 32.28 5.63 6.98
N ALA A 179 32.08 6.73 6.23
CA ALA A 179 30.89 6.95 5.44
C ALA A 179 31.20 7.75 4.17
N SER A 180 30.56 7.38 3.07
CA SER A 180 30.47 8.20 1.87
C SER A 180 29.08 8.08 1.25
N ALA A 181 28.70 9.06 0.44
CA ALA A 181 27.43 9.07 -0.26
C ALA A 181 27.56 9.57 -1.69
N VAL A 182 26.67 9.08 -2.55
CA VAL A 182 26.54 9.50 -3.94
C VAL A 182 25.10 9.93 -4.18
N TYR A 183 24.93 11.09 -4.80
CA TYR A 183 23.66 11.48 -5.41
C TYR A 183 23.79 11.40 -6.92
N MET A 184 22.85 10.74 -7.58
CA MET A 184 22.88 10.55 -9.03
C MET A 184 21.53 10.90 -9.64
N VAL A 185 21.54 11.57 -10.79
CA VAL A 185 20.35 11.79 -11.62
C VAL A 185 20.59 11.14 -12.97
N ALA A 186 19.84 10.10 -13.27
CA ALA A 186 19.86 9.43 -14.56
C ALA A 186 18.61 9.81 -15.37
N SER A 187 18.76 10.01 -16.68
CA SER A 187 17.65 10.09 -17.62
C SER A 187 17.69 8.91 -18.59
N ILE A 188 16.56 8.57 -19.19
CA ILE A 188 16.44 7.48 -20.16
C ILE A 188 17.37 7.58 -21.38
N THR A 189 17.91 8.76 -21.69
CA THR A 189 18.67 9.02 -22.92
C THR A 189 20.01 9.73 -22.69
N GLY A 190 20.42 9.95 -21.44
CA GLY A 190 21.60 10.75 -21.11
C GLY A 190 22.58 10.04 -20.17
N THR A 191 23.82 10.52 -20.16
CA THR A 191 24.81 10.14 -19.15
C THR A 191 24.32 10.58 -17.77
N PRO A 192 24.42 9.74 -16.73
CA PRO A 192 24.04 10.14 -15.38
C PRO A 192 24.86 11.34 -14.90
N LEU A 193 24.17 12.29 -14.26
CA LEU A 193 24.80 13.36 -13.51
C LEU A 193 25.08 12.85 -12.10
N THR A 194 26.33 12.99 -11.64
CA THR A 194 26.78 12.38 -10.39
C THR A 194 27.38 13.42 -9.48
N TRP A 195 27.02 13.36 -8.19
CA TRP A 195 27.61 14.13 -7.11
C TRP A 195 28.10 13.18 -6.03
N VAL A 196 29.29 13.43 -5.50
CA VAL A 196 29.93 12.63 -4.45
C VAL A 196 30.10 13.47 -3.19
N SER A 197 29.81 12.88 -2.03
CA SER A 197 30.02 13.52 -0.74
C SER A 197 31.49 13.84 -0.52
N GLY A 198 31.78 15.05 -0.07
CA GLY A 198 33.11 15.38 0.47
C GLY A 198 33.26 14.88 1.91
N SER A 199 33.92 15.67 2.76
CA SER A 199 34.05 15.40 4.20
C SER A 199 32.73 15.52 5.00
N ASN A 200 31.66 16.01 4.36
CA ASN A 200 30.37 16.27 5.01
C ASN A 200 29.39 15.15 4.66
N CYS A 201 29.58 13.97 5.26
CA CYS A 201 28.65 12.86 5.19
C CYS A 201 28.54 12.23 6.57
N THR A 202 27.32 12.02 7.03
CA THR A 202 27.02 11.35 8.28
C THR A 202 25.91 10.35 8.02
N ILE A 203 26.13 9.11 8.44
CA ILE A 203 25.13 8.03 8.41
C ILE A 203 25.05 7.45 9.82
N THR A 204 23.88 7.44 10.42
CA THR A 204 23.66 6.86 11.75
C THR A 204 22.82 5.61 11.61
N ILE A 205 23.35 4.46 12.05
CA ILE A 205 22.60 3.21 12.17
C ILE A 205 21.95 3.18 13.55
N THR A 206 20.63 3.13 13.58
CA THR A 206 19.84 3.14 14.83
C THR A 206 19.27 1.77 15.18
N ASN A 207 19.09 0.89 14.19
CA ASN A 207 18.66 -0.49 14.42
C ASN A 207 19.27 -1.44 13.39
N ILE A 208 19.66 -2.64 13.84
CA ILE A 208 20.00 -3.78 13.00
C ILE A 208 19.23 -4.98 13.57
N ASP A 209 18.25 -5.46 12.81
CA ASP A 209 17.58 -6.73 13.08
C ASP A 209 18.28 -7.83 12.30
N GLN A 210 19.04 -8.67 12.99
CA GLN A 210 19.78 -9.76 12.37
C GLN A 210 18.90 -10.95 12.00
N VAL A 211 17.72 -11.08 12.62
CA VAL A 211 16.79 -12.20 12.37
C VAL A 211 15.98 -11.92 11.11
N GLU A 212 15.44 -10.71 11.01
CA GLU A 212 14.66 -10.27 9.86
C GLU A 212 15.51 -9.64 8.75
N GLN A 213 16.82 -9.53 8.97
CA GLN A 213 17.78 -8.87 8.09
C GLN A 213 17.33 -7.46 7.70
N LYS A 214 17.02 -6.63 8.71
CA LYS A 214 16.55 -5.25 8.51
C LYS A 214 17.47 -4.22 9.15
N ILE A 215 17.55 -3.05 8.54
CA ILE A 215 18.32 -1.92 9.05
C ILE A 215 17.52 -0.62 9.04
N SER A 216 17.73 0.21 10.07
CA SER A 216 17.13 1.54 10.19
C SER A 216 18.16 2.58 10.62
N GLY A 217 17.93 3.83 10.26
CA GLY A 217 18.87 4.89 10.53
C GLY A 217 18.53 6.22 9.87
N THR A 218 19.48 7.15 9.98
CA THR A 218 19.40 8.49 9.41
C THR A 218 20.65 8.83 8.63
N PHE A 219 20.56 9.83 7.75
CA PHE A 219 21.71 10.32 6.99
C PHE A 219 21.58 11.79 6.62
N SER A 220 22.72 12.43 6.41
CA SER A 220 22.84 13.79 5.92
C SER A 220 24.18 13.96 5.20
N PHE A 221 24.21 14.65 4.07
CA PHE A 221 25.46 14.95 3.38
C PHE A 221 25.37 16.15 2.45
N THR A 222 26.53 16.73 2.15
CA THR A 222 26.70 17.67 1.04
C THR A 222 27.62 17.05 -0.01
N ALA A 223 27.15 16.99 -1.26
CA ALA A 223 27.86 16.41 -2.37
C ALA A 223 28.21 17.46 -3.45
N ASN A 224 29.43 17.35 -3.95
CA ASN A 224 29.96 18.18 -5.04
C ASN A 224 29.88 17.40 -6.36
N PRO A 225 29.82 18.08 -7.53
CA PRO A 225 29.87 17.41 -8.82
C PRO A 225 31.05 16.45 -8.93
N ALA A 226 30.78 15.22 -9.37
CA ALA A 226 31.81 14.21 -9.53
C ALA A 226 32.74 14.58 -10.71
N PRO A 227 34.07 14.40 -10.59
CA PRO A 227 34.99 14.57 -11.70
C PRO A 227 34.54 13.73 -12.91
N GLY A 228 34.55 14.34 -14.11
CA GLY A 228 34.15 13.67 -15.34
C GLY A 228 32.63 13.55 -15.57
N SER A 229 31.79 13.99 -14.62
CA SER A 229 30.36 14.16 -14.85
C SER A 229 30.04 15.56 -15.37
N SER A 230 28.94 15.71 -16.11
CA SER A 230 28.41 17.04 -16.51
C SER A 230 27.57 17.70 -15.41
N ALA A 231 27.65 17.20 -14.17
CA ALA A 231 26.91 17.74 -13.04
C ALA A 231 27.41 19.14 -12.69
N SER A 232 26.51 19.99 -12.18
CA SER A 232 26.83 21.34 -11.74
C SER A 232 26.08 21.67 -10.44
N GLY A 233 26.64 22.63 -9.69
CA GLY A 233 26.13 23.00 -8.37
C GLY A 233 26.27 21.90 -7.33
N ASN A 234 26.03 22.25 -6.06
CA ASN A 234 26.09 21.28 -4.97
C ASN A 234 24.71 20.66 -4.70
N LYS A 235 24.74 19.46 -4.12
CA LYS A 235 23.55 18.80 -3.57
C LYS A 235 23.67 18.75 -2.07
N THR A 236 22.72 19.37 -1.39
CA THR A 236 22.58 19.31 0.07
C THR A 236 21.44 18.37 0.39
N VAL A 237 21.76 17.26 1.03
CA VAL A 237 20.80 16.22 1.43
C VAL A 237 20.68 16.23 2.94
N THR A 238 19.49 16.54 3.44
CA THR A 238 19.20 16.66 4.88
C THR A 238 17.96 15.86 5.24
N ASN A 239 17.74 15.66 6.55
CA ASN A 239 16.58 14.91 7.08
C ASN A 239 16.43 13.52 6.44
N GLY A 240 17.55 12.89 6.07
CA GLY A 240 17.56 11.57 5.47
C GLY A 240 17.19 10.52 6.50
N THR A 241 16.26 9.63 6.16
CA THR A 241 15.87 8.50 7.00
C THR A 241 15.74 7.24 6.14
N PHE A 242 16.08 6.10 6.74
CA PHE A 242 15.73 4.80 6.22
C PHE A 242 15.19 3.94 7.36
N THR A 243 14.09 3.22 7.12
CA THR A 243 13.39 2.46 8.16
C THR A 243 13.09 1.07 7.65
N ASN A 244 13.53 0.06 8.39
CA ASN A 244 13.27 -1.35 8.15
C ASN A 244 13.65 -1.80 6.73
N LEU A 245 14.74 -1.24 6.19
CA LEU A 245 15.27 -1.66 4.89
C LEU A 245 15.83 -3.06 5.02
N VAL A 246 15.47 -3.94 4.09
CA VAL A 246 16.08 -5.27 4.04
C VAL A 246 17.52 -5.17 3.55
N ILE A 247 18.41 -5.89 4.23
CA ILE A 247 19.80 -6.08 3.84
C ILE A 247 20.00 -7.50 3.30
N GLN A 248 20.78 -7.65 2.23
CA GLN A 248 21.08 -8.92 1.58
C GLN A 248 22.58 -9.16 1.47
#